data_AF-A0A2S5A7J2-F1
#
_entry.id   AF-A0A2S5A7J2-F1
#
_cell.length_a   1.000
_cell.length_b   1.000
_cell.length_c   1.000
_cell.angle_alpha   90.00
_cell.angle_beta   90.00
_cell.angle_gamma   90.00
#
_symmetry.space_group_name_H-M   'P 1'
#
loop_
_entity.id
_entity.type
_entity.pdbx_description
1 polymer ?
#
loop_
_entity_poly.entity_id
_entity_poly.type
_entity_poly.pdbx_seq_one_letter_code
_entity_poly.pdbx_strand_id
1 'polypeptide(L)'
;MFKKIVAGLTVFVIIIAFNASAQKYELGLFAGTSGYKGDLSQFNYLRFTDPAFGLVFRTNFNPRNALKVSLTHGKVQANDATSGIPDQESRNLRFQSVINELSIQYEFNFFSLNPFIEDERFSPYLSAGISVFNFDPKAENGQRLQPLGTEGQGLAGNSDRYKLTDIAIPLGFGLKYRMNDRWNLFSELGYRFTFTDYIDDVSGYYVNLNSVPSTLTKTYADRSPEAGYPANLPGNQRGDLRKNDMYMFAVVGISFSFVSSHCPSF
;
A
#
# COMPACT_ATOMS: atom_id res chain seq x y z
N MET A 1 -21.01 15.03 -19.45
CA MET A 1 -19.73 14.34 -19.11
C MET A 1 -19.95 12.88 -18.74
N PHE A 2 -20.89 12.57 -17.84
CA PHE A 2 -21.23 11.20 -17.39
C PHE A 2 -21.57 10.20 -18.51
N LYS A 3 -22.38 10.59 -19.51
CA LYS A 3 -22.74 9.70 -20.64
C LYS A 3 -21.56 9.29 -21.52
N LYS A 4 -20.52 10.15 -21.64
CA LYS A 4 -19.31 9.85 -22.42
C LYS A 4 -18.39 8.88 -21.67
N ILE A 5 -18.34 8.99 -20.33
CA ILE A 5 -17.61 8.06 -19.46
C ILE A 5 -18.28 6.69 -19.47
N VAL A 6 -19.62 6.64 -19.37
CA VAL A 6 -20.38 5.38 -19.45
C VAL A 6 -20.17 4.72 -20.81
N ALA A 7 -20.31 5.46 -21.92
CA ALA A 7 -20.07 4.93 -23.25
C ALA A 7 -18.63 4.42 -23.45
N GLY A 8 -17.63 5.14 -22.92
CA GLY A 8 -16.22 4.69 -22.93
C GLY A 8 -16.02 3.40 -22.13
N LEU A 9 -16.66 3.28 -20.96
CA LEU A 9 -16.62 2.09 -20.12
C LEU A 9 -17.32 0.91 -20.80
N THR A 10 -18.46 1.14 -21.47
CA THR A 10 -19.19 0.10 -22.21
C THR A 10 -18.39 -0.40 -23.41
N VAL A 11 -17.77 0.50 -24.18
CA VAL A 11 -16.91 0.12 -25.30
C VAL A 11 -15.68 -0.65 -24.83
N PHE A 12 -15.06 -0.25 -23.72
CA PHE A 12 -13.94 -0.97 -23.11
C PHE A 12 -14.34 -2.39 -22.66
N VAL A 13 -15.50 -2.55 -22.01
CA VAL A 13 -16.04 -3.86 -21.62
C VAL A 13 -16.35 -4.74 -22.83
N ILE A 14 -16.86 -4.15 -23.92
CA ILE A 14 -17.16 -4.88 -25.16
C ILE A 14 -15.87 -5.34 -25.86
N ILE A 15 -14.80 -4.53 -25.89
CA ILE A 15 -13.52 -4.91 -26.51
C ILE A 15 -12.84 -6.05 -25.73
N ILE A 16 -13.00 -6.11 -24.40
CA ILE A 16 -12.51 -7.23 -23.58
C ILE A 16 -13.29 -8.52 -23.89
N ALA A 17 -14.58 -8.42 -24.24
CA ALA A 17 -15.43 -9.58 -24.51
C ALA A 17 -15.10 -10.33 -25.82
N PHE A 18 -14.36 -9.72 -26.76
CA PHE A 18 -14.07 -10.32 -28.07
C PHE A 18 -12.79 -11.17 -28.14
N ASN A 19 -12.08 -11.38 -27.02
CA ASN A 19 -10.89 -12.24 -26.97
C ASN A 19 -11.13 -13.44 -26.03
N ALA A 20 -12.06 -14.32 -26.41
CA ALA A 20 -12.29 -15.59 -25.72
C ALA A 20 -11.20 -16.61 -26.11
N SER A 21 -9.98 -16.40 -25.61
CA SER A 21 -8.99 -17.47 -25.46
C SER A 21 -9.16 -18.12 -24.08
N ALA A 22 -8.62 -19.32 -23.87
CA ALA A 22 -8.81 -20.20 -22.70
C ALA A 22 -8.24 -19.66 -21.35
N GLN A 23 -8.44 -18.38 -21.07
CA GLN A 23 -7.96 -17.67 -19.89
C GLN A 23 -8.75 -18.15 -18.66
N LYS A 24 -8.05 -18.78 -17.72
CA LYS A 24 -8.65 -19.29 -16.48
C LYS A 24 -8.67 -18.16 -15.47
N TYR A 25 -9.87 -17.74 -15.08
CA TYR A 25 -10.06 -16.67 -14.09
C TYR A 25 -9.99 -17.22 -12.68
N GLU A 26 -9.46 -16.45 -11.74
CA GLU A 26 -9.58 -16.72 -10.30
C GLU A 26 -10.19 -15.50 -9.60
N LEU A 27 -11.07 -15.75 -8.62
CA LEU A 27 -11.58 -14.72 -7.72
C LEU A 27 -11.35 -15.18 -6.29
N GLY A 28 -10.83 -14.30 -5.45
CA GLY A 28 -10.49 -14.63 -4.08
C GLY A 28 -10.50 -13.45 -3.14
N LEU A 29 -10.25 -13.78 -1.88
CA LEU A 29 -10.14 -12.85 -0.76
C LEU A 29 -8.90 -13.19 0.04
N PHE A 30 -8.34 -12.18 0.70
CA PHE A 30 -7.16 -12.34 1.55
C PHE A 30 -7.25 -11.44 2.77
N ALA A 31 -6.52 -11.84 3.81
CA ALA A 31 -6.32 -11.08 5.03
C ALA A 31 -4.90 -11.28 5.53
N GLY A 32 -4.42 -10.38 6.37
CA GLY A 32 -3.11 -10.44 6.95
C GLY A 32 -2.74 -9.11 7.58
N THR A 33 -1.49 -8.72 7.40
CA THR A 33 -0.92 -7.56 8.07
C THR A 33 -0.24 -6.59 7.11
N SER A 34 -0.09 -5.36 7.55
CA SER A 34 0.60 -4.26 6.90
C SER A 34 1.74 -3.74 7.78
N GLY A 35 2.70 -3.11 7.11
CA GLY A 35 3.84 -2.46 7.72
C GLY A 35 4.16 -1.13 7.06
N TYR A 36 4.91 -0.31 7.79
CA TYR A 36 5.38 1.01 7.37
C TYR A 36 6.89 1.13 7.49
N LYS A 37 7.49 1.75 6.47
CA LYS A 37 8.87 2.17 6.49
C LYS A 37 8.97 3.58 5.90
N GLY A 38 9.50 4.50 6.70
CA GLY A 38 9.70 5.91 6.35
C GLY A 38 10.27 6.65 7.56
N ASP A 39 10.00 7.94 7.69
CA ASP A 39 10.63 8.85 8.65
C ASP A 39 10.50 8.41 10.11
N LEU A 40 9.33 7.89 10.49
CA LEU A 40 9.04 7.36 11.83
C LEU A 40 9.39 5.86 12.01
N SER A 41 9.84 5.18 10.97
CA SER A 41 10.16 3.74 11.01
C SER A 41 11.26 3.40 9.99
N GLN A 42 12.49 3.81 10.28
CA GLN A 42 13.57 3.85 9.27
C GLN A 42 14.24 2.49 9.03
N PHE A 43 14.44 1.69 10.07
CA PHE A 43 15.25 0.47 10.04
C PHE A 43 14.45 -0.83 10.12
N ASN A 44 13.12 -0.75 10.24
CA ASN A 44 12.25 -1.90 10.45
C ASN A 44 11.64 -2.41 9.15
N TYR A 45 12.37 -3.29 8.46
CA TYR A 45 11.95 -3.84 7.15
C TYR A 45 10.89 -4.93 7.24
N LEU A 46 10.67 -5.54 8.41
CA LEU A 46 9.75 -6.69 8.59
C LEU A 46 8.68 -6.43 9.65
N ARG A 47 8.37 -5.16 9.93
CA ARG A 47 7.37 -4.79 10.93
C ARG A 47 5.97 -4.82 10.31
N PHE A 48 5.31 -5.98 10.39
CA PHE A 48 3.93 -6.17 9.94
C PHE A 48 2.97 -6.23 11.13
N THR A 49 2.61 -5.08 11.69
CA THR A 49 1.85 -4.99 12.95
C THR A 49 0.37 -4.65 12.77
N ASP A 50 0.00 -4.10 11.62
CA ASP A 50 -1.33 -3.52 11.40
C ASP A 50 -2.19 -4.44 10.54
N PRO A 51 -3.52 -4.45 10.65
CA PRO A 51 -4.35 -5.34 9.84
C PRO A 51 -4.50 -4.87 8.39
N ALA A 52 -4.55 -5.84 7.47
CA ALA A 52 -4.87 -5.65 6.06
C ALA A 52 -5.78 -6.77 5.53
N PHE A 53 -6.67 -6.45 4.60
CA PHE A 53 -7.52 -7.42 3.91
C PHE A 53 -7.94 -6.91 2.53
N GLY A 54 -8.46 -7.79 1.69
CA GLY A 54 -8.84 -7.39 0.35
C GLY A 54 -9.39 -8.50 -0.53
N LEU A 55 -9.60 -8.12 -1.78
CA LEU A 55 -10.08 -8.97 -2.86
C LEU A 55 -9.00 -9.09 -3.92
N VAL A 56 -8.95 -10.26 -4.54
CA VAL A 56 -8.02 -10.53 -5.64
C VAL A 56 -8.77 -11.17 -6.80
N PHE A 57 -8.47 -10.70 -8.00
CA PHE A 57 -8.89 -11.31 -9.26
C PHE A 57 -7.65 -11.65 -10.07
N ARG A 58 -7.61 -12.83 -10.68
CA ARG A 58 -6.50 -13.24 -11.54
C ARG A 58 -7.00 -13.73 -12.89
N THR A 59 -6.26 -13.42 -13.93
CA THR A 59 -6.41 -14.01 -15.26
C THR A 59 -5.15 -14.80 -15.57
N ASN A 60 -5.24 -16.13 -15.56
CA ASN A 60 -4.10 -17.00 -15.90
C ASN A 60 -4.00 -17.16 -17.41
N PHE A 61 -2.87 -16.74 -17.98
CA PHE A 61 -2.57 -16.91 -19.41
C PHE A 61 -2.07 -18.32 -19.73
N ASN A 62 -1.32 -18.90 -18.80
CA ASN A 62 -0.82 -20.27 -18.84
C ASN A 62 -0.56 -20.74 -17.39
N PRO A 63 -0.15 -22.01 -17.17
CA PRO A 63 0.08 -22.53 -15.81
C PRO A 63 1.14 -21.80 -14.98
N ARG A 64 1.94 -20.91 -15.60
CA ARG A 64 3.01 -20.17 -14.93
C ARG A 64 2.73 -18.67 -14.82
N ASN A 65 1.97 -18.09 -15.74
CA ASN A 65 1.88 -16.65 -15.89
C ASN A 65 0.43 -16.17 -15.72
N ALA A 66 0.25 -15.14 -14.89
CA ALA A 66 -1.05 -14.56 -14.64
C ALA A 66 -0.98 -13.04 -14.54
N LEU A 67 -2.11 -12.39 -14.77
CA LEU A 67 -2.34 -11.01 -14.41
C LEU A 67 -3.22 -10.97 -13.16
N LYS A 68 -2.74 -10.32 -12.09
CA LYS A 68 -3.46 -10.10 -10.83
C LYS A 68 -3.97 -8.67 -10.76
N VAL A 69 -5.23 -8.51 -10.40
CA VAL A 69 -5.83 -7.25 -9.96
C VAL A 69 -6.22 -7.40 -8.50
N SER A 70 -5.85 -6.45 -7.64
CA SER A 70 -6.23 -6.49 -6.22
C SER A 70 -6.85 -5.18 -5.74
N LEU A 71 -7.81 -5.31 -4.84
CA LEU A 71 -8.34 -4.22 -4.03
C LEU A 71 -7.94 -4.51 -2.58
N THR A 72 -7.13 -3.65 -1.98
CA THR A 72 -6.60 -3.84 -0.62
C THR A 72 -7.04 -2.69 0.27
N HIS A 73 -7.52 -3.02 1.46
CA HIS A 73 -7.74 -2.10 2.56
C HIS A 73 -6.80 -2.46 3.71
N GLY A 74 -6.02 -1.52 4.19
CA GLY A 74 -5.07 -1.74 5.28
C GLY A 74 -4.86 -0.52 6.13
N LYS A 75 -4.11 -0.68 7.20
CA LYS A 75 -3.68 0.39 8.10
C LYS A 75 -2.18 0.38 8.23
N VAL A 76 -1.55 1.53 8.38
CA VAL A 76 -0.16 1.64 8.77
C VAL A 76 0.00 2.63 9.92
N GLN A 77 0.94 2.38 10.83
CA GLN A 77 1.20 3.29 11.94
C GLN A 77 2.66 3.24 12.43
N ALA A 78 3.10 4.34 13.02
CA ALA A 78 4.36 4.39 13.76
C ALA A 78 4.27 5.33 14.96
N ASN A 79 5.18 5.10 15.91
CA ASN A 79 5.25 5.84 17.16
C ASN A 79 6.72 5.99 17.55
N ASP A 80 7.21 7.22 17.47
CA ASP A 80 8.58 7.60 17.82
C ASP A 80 8.95 7.23 19.25
N ALA A 81 8.00 7.34 20.19
CA ALA A 81 8.22 7.06 21.61
C ALA A 81 8.60 5.60 21.91
N THR A 82 8.41 4.70 20.94
CA THR A 82 8.76 3.28 21.03
C THR A 82 9.75 2.86 19.95
N SER A 83 10.43 3.83 19.32
CA SER A 83 11.34 3.57 18.20
C SER A 83 12.67 2.94 18.62
N GLY A 84 13.11 3.16 19.86
CA GLY A 84 14.46 2.79 20.32
C GLY A 84 15.56 3.71 19.77
N ILE A 85 15.20 4.82 19.13
CA ILE A 85 16.13 5.79 18.55
C ILE A 85 15.97 7.11 19.31
N PRO A 86 17.00 7.56 20.07
CA PRO A 86 16.88 8.73 20.95
C PRO A 86 16.35 9.99 20.26
N ASP A 87 16.79 10.28 19.04
CA ASP A 87 16.34 11.46 18.29
C ASP A 87 14.85 11.38 17.94
N GLN A 88 14.37 10.21 17.53
CA GLN A 88 12.94 9.98 17.27
C GLN A 88 12.15 10.08 18.57
N GLU A 89 12.58 9.39 19.63
CA GLU A 89 11.93 9.44 20.95
C GLU A 89 11.80 10.88 21.47
N SER A 90 12.80 11.74 21.21
CA SER A 90 12.74 13.16 21.56
C SER A 90 11.73 13.95 20.72
N ARG A 91 11.60 13.63 19.43
CA ARG A 91 10.64 14.22 18.48
C ARG A 91 9.20 13.84 18.79
N ASN A 92 8.98 12.61 19.29
CA ASN A 92 7.71 12.13 19.84
C ASN A 92 6.51 12.24 18.87
N LEU A 93 6.73 12.06 17.56
CA LEU A 93 5.65 11.98 16.59
C LEU A 93 5.02 10.59 16.56
N ARG A 94 3.74 10.55 16.24
CA ARG A 94 2.97 9.32 16.07
C ARG A 94 1.85 9.57 15.09
N PHE A 95 1.59 8.57 14.26
CA PHE A 95 0.56 8.65 13.24
C PHE A 95 -0.08 7.29 13.01
N GLN A 96 -1.25 7.34 12.40
CA GLN A 96 -1.92 6.20 11.79
C GLN A 96 -2.50 6.65 10.44
N SER A 97 -2.36 5.83 9.41
CA SER A 97 -2.90 6.11 8.08
C SER A 97 -3.63 4.89 7.56
N VAL A 98 -4.82 5.09 6.99
CA VAL A 98 -5.59 4.04 6.33
C VAL A 98 -5.20 4.03 4.86
N ILE A 99 -4.83 2.86 4.33
CA ILE A 99 -4.42 2.66 2.96
C ILE A 99 -5.53 1.94 2.20
N ASN A 100 -6.02 2.55 1.11
CA ASN A 100 -6.88 1.91 0.13
C ASN A 100 -6.10 1.80 -1.18
N GLU A 101 -5.84 0.59 -1.66
CA GLU A 101 -5.02 0.32 -2.85
C GLU A 101 -5.82 -0.43 -3.92
N LEU A 102 -5.75 0.05 -5.17
CA LEU A 102 -6.04 -0.73 -6.37
C LEU A 102 -4.70 -1.05 -7.06
N SER A 103 -4.40 -2.32 -7.29
CA SER A 103 -3.17 -2.74 -7.96
C SER A 103 -3.43 -3.64 -9.15
N ILE A 104 -2.55 -3.53 -10.15
CA ILE A 104 -2.47 -4.44 -11.30
C ILE A 104 -1.02 -4.95 -11.34
N GLN A 105 -0.85 -6.26 -11.29
CA GLN A 105 0.45 -6.92 -11.17
C GLN A 105 0.53 -8.11 -12.12
N TYR A 106 1.67 -8.28 -12.76
CA TYR A 106 2.02 -9.53 -13.41
C TYR A 106 2.54 -10.52 -12.37
N GLU A 107 2.09 -11.77 -12.43
CA GLU A 107 2.55 -12.87 -11.58
C GLU A 107 3.27 -13.93 -12.41
N PHE A 108 4.46 -14.34 -11.95
CA PHE A 108 5.23 -15.44 -12.50
C PHE A 108 5.41 -16.54 -11.45
N ASN A 109 4.85 -17.71 -11.71
CA ASN A 109 4.97 -18.93 -10.91
C ASN A 109 6.19 -19.74 -11.39
N PHE A 110 7.12 -20.03 -10.48
CA PHE A 110 8.34 -20.79 -10.79
C PHE A 110 8.07 -22.24 -11.18
N PHE A 111 7.00 -22.83 -10.64
CA PHE A 111 6.51 -24.15 -10.99
C PHE A 111 5.17 -24.03 -11.71
N SER A 112 4.90 -24.99 -12.58
CA SER A 112 3.64 -25.05 -13.30
C SER A 112 2.52 -25.44 -12.34
N LEU A 113 1.37 -24.77 -12.44
CA LEU A 113 0.16 -25.06 -11.67
C LEU A 113 -0.96 -25.54 -12.61
N ASN A 114 -0.71 -26.57 -13.42
CA ASN A 114 -1.70 -27.06 -14.37
C ASN A 114 -2.77 -27.92 -13.68
N PRO A 115 -4.05 -27.51 -13.63
CA PRO A 115 -5.11 -28.24 -12.93
C PRO A 115 -5.32 -29.67 -13.44
N PHE A 116 -4.83 -30.02 -14.64
CA PHE A 116 -4.97 -31.36 -15.21
C PHE A 116 -3.84 -32.33 -14.83
N ILE A 117 -2.79 -31.87 -14.13
CA ILE A 117 -1.66 -32.69 -13.70
C ILE A 117 -1.63 -32.70 -12.18
N GLU A 118 -1.85 -33.87 -11.56
CA GLU A 118 -2.04 -33.96 -10.10
C GLU A 118 -0.82 -33.52 -9.28
N ASP A 119 0.40 -33.69 -9.77
CA ASP A 119 1.63 -33.34 -9.04
C ASP A 119 1.94 -31.83 -9.04
N GLU A 120 1.27 -31.06 -9.91
CA GLU A 120 1.51 -29.63 -10.09
C GLU A 120 0.68 -28.76 -9.13
N ARG A 121 0.84 -28.96 -7.83
CA ARG A 121 0.01 -28.29 -6.80
C ARG A 121 0.67 -27.11 -6.11
N PHE A 122 1.97 -26.91 -6.22
CA PHE A 122 2.67 -25.88 -5.47
C PHE A 122 3.57 -25.06 -6.38
N SER A 123 3.59 -23.74 -6.18
CA SER A 123 4.57 -22.87 -6.79
C SER A 123 4.87 -21.65 -5.91
N PRO A 124 6.14 -21.36 -5.63
CA PRO A 124 6.55 -20.00 -5.33
C PRO A 124 6.26 -19.10 -6.53
N TYR A 125 5.98 -17.83 -6.30
CA TYR A 125 5.77 -16.86 -7.37
C TYR A 125 6.34 -15.49 -7.02
N LEU A 126 6.66 -14.73 -8.05
CA LEU A 126 6.96 -13.30 -7.96
C LEU A 126 5.83 -12.51 -8.60
N SER A 127 5.58 -11.33 -8.06
CA SER A 127 4.63 -10.37 -8.60
C SER A 127 5.25 -8.97 -8.73
N ALA A 128 4.92 -8.26 -9.79
CA ALA A 128 5.38 -6.90 -10.02
C ALA A 128 4.35 -6.10 -10.83
N GLY A 129 4.20 -4.81 -10.56
CA GLY A 129 3.28 -3.99 -11.34
C GLY A 129 3.17 -2.55 -10.90
N ILE A 130 1.95 -2.01 -10.99
CA ILE A 130 1.61 -0.64 -10.62
C ILE A 130 0.38 -0.63 -9.74
N SER A 131 0.33 0.30 -8.78
CA SER A 131 -0.85 0.56 -7.97
C SER A 131 -1.17 2.04 -7.91
N VAL A 132 -2.44 2.32 -7.66
CA VAL A 132 -2.93 3.62 -7.19
C VAL A 132 -3.41 3.40 -5.77
N PHE A 133 -2.96 4.23 -4.84
CA PHE A 133 -3.35 4.14 -3.45
C PHE A 133 -3.79 5.49 -2.91
N ASN A 134 -4.72 5.44 -1.97
CA ASN A 134 -5.13 6.57 -1.16
C ASN A 134 -4.72 6.33 0.30
N PHE A 135 -4.25 7.39 0.95
CA PHE A 135 -3.84 7.40 2.35
C PHE A 135 -4.43 8.64 3.06
N ASP A 136 -4.54 8.60 4.39
CA ASP A 136 -5.07 9.72 5.19
C ASP A 136 -4.42 9.69 6.59
N PRO A 137 -3.28 10.38 6.78
CA PRO A 137 -2.55 10.34 8.04
C PRO A 137 -3.31 11.10 9.13
N LYS A 138 -3.43 10.45 10.29
CA LYS A 138 -4.17 10.91 11.46
C LYS A 138 -3.33 10.74 12.72
N ALA A 139 -3.56 11.61 13.69
CA ALA A 139 -3.09 11.41 15.05
C ALA A 139 -3.90 10.31 15.78
N GLU A 140 -3.46 9.96 16.99
CA GLU A 140 -4.10 8.96 17.86
C GLU A 140 -5.56 9.27 18.19
N ASN A 141 -5.91 10.55 18.29
CA ASN A 141 -7.28 11.00 18.56
C ASN A 141 -8.16 11.09 17.30
N GLY A 142 -7.65 10.67 16.14
CA GLY A 142 -8.35 10.73 14.85
C GLY A 142 -8.25 12.08 14.13
N GLN A 143 -7.51 13.06 14.67
CA GLN A 143 -7.26 14.33 14.00
C GLN A 143 -6.49 14.10 12.69
N ARG A 144 -7.07 14.56 11.57
CA ARG A 144 -6.40 14.50 10.26
C ARG A 144 -5.24 15.47 10.22
N LEU A 145 -4.08 15.01 9.77
CA LEU A 145 -2.83 15.77 9.81
C LEU A 145 -2.62 16.63 8.55
N GLN A 146 -2.91 16.09 7.36
CA GLN A 146 -2.75 16.80 6.08
C GLN A 146 -3.40 18.21 6.02
N PRO A 147 -4.62 18.43 6.56
CA PRO A 147 -5.22 19.77 6.54
C PRO A 147 -4.49 20.78 7.42
N LEU A 148 -3.83 20.31 8.49
CA LEU A 148 -3.12 21.16 9.45
C LEU A 148 -1.86 21.78 8.84
N GLY A 149 -1.22 21.11 7.89
CA GLY A 149 0.04 21.56 7.30
C GLY A 149 1.15 21.63 8.36
N THR A 150 1.48 20.49 8.98
CA THR A 150 2.39 20.38 10.13
C THR A 150 3.82 20.84 9.84
N GLU A 151 4.22 20.91 8.57
CA GLU A 151 5.52 21.48 8.12
C GLU A 151 5.33 22.82 7.41
N GLY A 152 4.18 23.47 7.59
CA GLY A 152 3.86 24.76 6.99
C GLY A 152 3.18 24.66 5.62
N GLN A 153 2.74 23.47 5.21
CA GLN A 153 2.10 23.29 3.90
C GLN A 153 0.82 24.14 3.79
N GLY A 154 0.72 24.92 2.71
CA GLY A 154 -0.39 25.84 2.46
C GLY A 154 -0.27 27.21 3.13
N LEU A 155 0.86 27.53 3.79
CA LEU A 155 1.20 28.89 4.18
C LEU A 155 1.86 29.65 3.01
N ALA A 156 1.72 30.97 2.99
CA ALA A 156 2.36 31.81 1.98
C ALA A 156 3.90 31.62 2.02
N GLY A 157 4.50 31.36 0.87
CA GLY A 157 5.95 31.10 0.74
C GLY A 157 6.39 29.67 1.09
N ASN A 158 5.47 28.77 1.44
CA ASN A 158 5.73 27.34 1.66
C ASN A 158 5.13 26.50 0.53
N SER A 159 5.40 25.19 0.52
CA SER A 159 4.83 24.26 -0.45
C SER A 159 3.32 24.12 -0.28
N ASP A 160 2.63 23.73 -1.36
CA ASP A 160 1.25 23.30 -1.28
C ASP A 160 1.09 22.04 -0.40
N ARG A 161 -0.14 21.79 0.06
CA ARG A 161 -0.46 20.54 0.75
C ARG A 161 -0.29 19.36 -0.20
N TYR A 162 0.31 18.28 0.31
CA TYR A 162 0.50 17.05 -0.46
C TYR A 162 -0.85 16.39 -0.79
N LYS A 163 -0.84 15.59 -1.86
CA LYS A 163 -2.02 14.84 -2.31
C LYS A 163 -2.14 13.55 -1.50
N LEU A 164 -3.38 13.18 -1.19
CA LEU A 164 -3.70 11.95 -0.47
C LEU A 164 -3.84 10.72 -1.37
N THR A 165 -3.65 10.88 -2.68
CA THR A 165 -3.71 9.80 -3.66
C THR A 165 -2.47 9.86 -4.51
N ASP A 166 -1.77 8.73 -4.61
CA ASP A 166 -0.54 8.60 -5.37
C ASP A 166 -0.43 7.21 -6.01
N ILE A 167 0.62 7.00 -6.80
CA ILE A 167 0.95 5.73 -7.43
C ILE A 167 2.09 5.04 -6.67
N ALA A 168 2.18 3.72 -6.78
CA ALA A 168 3.31 2.96 -6.27
C ALA A 168 3.67 1.80 -7.20
N ILE A 169 4.88 1.28 -7.03
CA ILE A 169 5.36 0.07 -7.68
C ILE A 169 5.31 -1.08 -6.67
N PRO A 170 4.27 -1.94 -6.70
CA PRO A 170 4.25 -3.16 -5.91
C PRO A 170 5.22 -4.20 -6.48
N LEU A 171 6.05 -4.77 -5.60
CA LEU A 171 6.82 -5.99 -5.82
C LEU A 171 6.44 -7.01 -4.74
N GLY A 172 6.13 -8.23 -5.13
CA GLY A 172 5.72 -9.29 -4.22
C GLY A 172 6.45 -10.61 -4.46
N PHE A 173 6.58 -11.36 -3.38
CA PHE A 173 6.97 -12.75 -3.36
C PHE A 173 5.91 -13.54 -2.61
N GLY A 174 5.46 -14.65 -3.17
CA GLY A 174 4.40 -15.44 -2.58
C GLY A 174 4.53 -16.91 -2.83
N LEU A 175 3.69 -17.67 -2.14
CA LEU A 175 3.53 -19.10 -2.35
C LEU A 175 2.08 -19.35 -2.76
N LYS A 176 1.87 -20.17 -3.79
CA LYS A 176 0.55 -20.61 -4.22
C LYS A 176 0.46 -22.13 -4.11
N TYR A 177 -0.63 -22.61 -3.53
CA TYR A 177 -0.93 -24.03 -3.38
C TYR A 177 -2.34 -24.33 -3.91
N ARG A 178 -2.43 -25.18 -4.93
CA ARG A 178 -3.69 -25.69 -5.47
C ARG A 178 -4.19 -26.84 -4.60
N MET A 179 -5.27 -26.60 -3.87
CA MET A 179 -5.90 -27.63 -3.03
C MET A 179 -6.63 -28.67 -3.87
N ASN A 180 -7.36 -28.21 -4.89
CA ASN A 180 -8.08 -29.03 -5.87
C ASN A 180 -8.23 -28.21 -7.17
N ASP A 181 -8.92 -28.77 -8.16
CA ASP A 181 -9.05 -28.15 -9.50
C ASP A 181 -9.69 -26.76 -9.52
N ARG A 182 -10.33 -26.36 -8.42
CA ARG A 182 -11.04 -25.08 -8.29
C ARG A 182 -10.50 -24.19 -7.19
N TRP A 183 -9.88 -24.69 -6.14
CA TRP A 183 -9.49 -23.88 -5.00
C TRP A 183 -7.97 -23.77 -4.86
N ASN A 184 -7.49 -22.54 -4.74
CA ASN A 184 -6.08 -22.23 -4.45
C ASN A 184 -5.97 -21.49 -3.12
N LEU A 185 -4.97 -21.85 -2.33
CA LEU A 185 -4.45 -21.02 -1.25
C LEU A 185 -3.26 -20.24 -1.76
N PHE A 186 -3.08 -19.03 -1.25
CA PHE A 186 -1.88 -18.26 -1.52
C PHE A 186 -1.45 -17.45 -0.32
N SER A 187 -0.16 -17.18 -0.23
CA SER A 187 0.41 -16.16 0.64
C SER A 187 1.25 -15.19 -0.19
N GLU A 188 1.39 -13.95 0.27
CA GLU A 188 2.20 -12.92 -0.38
C GLU A 188 2.84 -12.01 0.67
N LEU A 189 4.14 -11.82 0.56
CA LEU A 189 4.87 -10.68 1.12
C LEU A 189 5.09 -9.70 -0.02
N GLY A 190 4.65 -8.45 0.12
CA GLY A 190 4.83 -7.47 -0.95
C GLY A 190 5.10 -6.07 -0.46
N TYR A 191 6.11 -5.45 -1.04
CA TYR A 191 6.54 -4.07 -0.79
C TYR A 191 6.00 -3.14 -1.86
N ARG A 192 5.59 -1.95 -1.46
CA ARG A 192 5.18 -0.88 -2.38
C ARG A 192 6.17 0.26 -2.27
N PHE A 193 6.88 0.49 -3.37
CA PHE A 193 7.77 1.64 -3.53
C PHE A 193 6.92 2.82 -3.99
N THR A 194 6.79 3.85 -3.16
CA THR A 194 5.93 5.00 -3.45
C THR A 194 6.75 6.17 -4.00
N PHE A 195 6.05 7.24 -4.38
CA PHE A 195 6.65 8.49 -4.84
C PHE A 195 6.26 9.69 -3.94
N THR A 196 5.79 9.39 -2.73
CA THR A 196 5.41 10.37 -1.71
C THR A 196 6.14 10.07 -0.43
N ASP A 197 6.42 11.14 0.31
CA ASP A 197 7.16 11.16 1.57
C ASP A 197 6.24 11.61 2.71
N TYR A 198 4.94 11.41 2.55
CA TYR A 198 3.93 11.99 3.43
C TYR A 198 2.92 10.96 3.93
N ILE A 199 3.22 9.66 3.81
CA ILE A 199 2.33 8.61 4.34
C ILE A 199 2.18 8.78 5.85
N ASP A 200 3.22 9.29 6.53
CA ASP A 200 3.23 9.62 7.95
C ASP A 200 3.10 11.11 8.29
N ASP A 201 2.87 11.98 7.30
CA ASP A 201 2.84 13.45 7.42
C ASP A 201 4.20 14.11 7.77
N VAL A 202 5.33 13.45 7.47
CA VAL A 202 6.68 13.97 7.73
C VAL A 202 7.59 13.81 6.52
N SER A 203 8.21 14.90 6.06
CA SER A 203 9.15 14.83 4.91
C SER A 203 10.35 15.77 5.10
N GLY A 204 10.09 16.99 5.55
CA GLY A 204 11.06 18.07 5.49
C GLY A 204 11.57 18.54 6.85
N TYR A 205 11.31 19.81 7.10
CA TYR A 205 11.90 20.58 8.18
C TYR A 205 10.83 21.13 9.11
N TYR A 206 11.22 21.44 10.34
CA TYR A 206 10.33 22.13 11.28
C TYR A 206 9.95 23.51 10.77
N VAL A 207 8.65 23.79 10.76
CA VAL A 207 8.09 25.10 10.43
C VAL A 207 8.32 26.10 11.55
N ASN A 208 8.34 27.39 11.23
CA ASN A 208 8.29 28.43 12.24
C ASN A 208 6.92 28.41 12.96
N LEU A 209 6.91 27.99 14.23
CA LEU A 209 5.68 27.91 15.03
C LEU A 209 4.98 29.26 15.22
N ASN A 210 5.65 30.39 15.00
CA ASN A 210 5.04 31.71 15.04
C ASN A 210 4.28 32.08 13.75
N SER A 211 4.63 31.48 12.60
CA SER A 211 3.89 31.69 11.34
C SER A 211 2.65 30.80 11.21
N VAL A 212 2.51 29.81 12.10
CA VAL A 212 1.39 28.88 12.11
C VAL A 212 0.20 29.49 12.89
N PRO A 213 -1.01 29.54 12.30
CA PRO A 213 -2.13 30.30 12.87
C PRO A 213 -2.84 29.60 14.03
N SER A 214 -2.81 28.26 14.12
CA SER A 214 -3.59 27.51 15.10
C SER A 214 -2.72 26.81 16.14
N THR A 215 -3.14 26.83 17.41
CA THR A 215 -2.48 26.08 18.49
C THR A 215 -2.41 24.60 18.18
N LEU A 216 -3.47 24.05 17.57
CA LEU A 216 -3.55 22.64 17.18
C LEU A 216 -2.45 22.28 16.18
N THR A 217 -2.26 23.09 15.14
CA THR A 217 -1.18 22.87 14.17
C THR A 217 0.18 22.99 14.83
N LYS A 218 0.38 23.93 15.77
CA LYS A 218 1.67 24.03 16.50
C LYS A 218 2.00 22.76 17.27
N THR A 219 1.00 22.18 17.94
CA THR A 219 1.15 20.92 18.68
C THR A 219 1.56 19.77 17.74
N TYR A 220 0.91 19.62 16.58
CA TYR A 220 1.26 18.52 15.66
C TYR A 220 2.49 18.79 14.77
N ALA A 221 2.87 20.07 14.60
CA ALA A 221 4.11 20.46 13.96
C ALA A 221 5.32 20.00 14.79
N ASP A 222 5.24 20.16 16.13
CA ASP A 222 6.27 19.72 17.05
C ASP A 222 5.69 19.18 18.37
N ARG A 223 5.89 17.88 18.59
CA ARG A 223 5.43 17.15 19.78
C ARG A 223 6.53 16.88 20.81
N SER A 224 7.74 17.36 20.57
CA SER A 224 8.88 17.21 21.48
C SER A 224 8.58 17.76 22.90
N PRO A 225 7.87 18.91 23.04
CA PRO A 225 7.46 19.41 24.37
C PRO A 225 6.57 18.45 25.17
N GLU A 226 5.77 17.61 24.51
CA GLU A 226 4.93 16.61 25.19
C GLU A 226 5.79 15.50 25.83
N ALA A 227 6.99 15.26 25.31
CA ALA A 227 7.96 14.30 25.84
C ALA A 227 8.97 14.95 26.80
N GLY A 228 8.81 16.24 27.13
CA GLY A 228 9.70 16.96 28.04
C GLY A 228 10.95 17.56 27.39
N TYR A 229 11.01 17.58 26.06
CA TYR A 229 12.11 18.18 25.29
C TYR A 229 11.75 19.61 24.82
N PRO A 230 12.72 20.51 24.64
CA PRO A 230 12.46 21.83 24.09
C PRO A 230 11.91 21.72 22.66
N ALA A 231 11.13 22.73 22.24
CA ALA A 231 10.67 22.82 20.86
C ALA A 231 11.86 23.01 19.90
N ASN A 232 11.77 22.38 18.74
CA ASN A 232 12.76 22.43 17.68
C ASN A 232 12.80 23.80 17.02
N LEU A 233 13.99 24.18 16.57
CA LEU A 233 14.18 25.43 15.85
C LEU A 233 13.67 25.28 14.41
N PRO A 234 13.10 26.35 13.82
CA PRO A 234 12.68 26.33 12.43
C PRO A 234 13.84 26.01 11.49
N GLY A 235 13.61 25.15 10.50
CA GLY A 235 14.64 24.70 9.56
C GLY A 235 15.48 23.52 10.04
N ASN A 236 15.33 23.07 11.29
CA ASN A 236 15.87 21.78 11.71
C ASN A 236 15.18 20.64 10.96
N GLN A 237 15.90 19.55 10.74
CA GLN A 237 15.36 18.34 10.13
C GLN A 237 14.23 17.76 11.00
N ARG A 238 13.04 17.58 10.41
CA ARG A 238 11.89 16.94 11.07
C ARG A 238 11.80 15.46 10.72
N GLY A 239 12.12 15.10 9.48
CA GLY A 239 12.13 13.74 8.95
C GLY A 239 13.50 13.06 8.93
N ASP A 240 13.72 12.12 8.02
CA ASP A 240 15.00 11.45 7.75
C ASP A 240 15.70 11.97 6.47
N LEU A 241 15.06 12.91 5.76
CA LEU A 241 15.49 13.52 4.48
C LEU A 241 15.73 12.50 3.35
N ARG A 242 15.44 11.21 3.58
CA ARG A 242 15.34 10.25 2.48
C ARG A 242 14.09 10.58 1.71
N LYS A 243 14.04 10.06 0.50
CA LYS A 243 12.89 10.24 -0.36
C LYS A 243 12.05 9.00 -0.35
N ASN A 244 10.76 9.25 -0.20
CA ASN A 244 9.65 8.36 -0.40
C ASN A 244 9.50 7.29 0.69
N ASP A 245 8.30 7.27 1.21
CA ASP A 245 7.83 6.24 2.11
C ASP A 245 7.58 4.93 1.37
N MET A 246 7.52 3.87 2.17
CA MET A 246 7.12 2.55 1.73
C MET A 246 6.09 1.98 2.69
N TYR A 247 5.14 1.25 2.12
CA TYR A 247 4.28 0.37 2.89
C TYR A 247 4.38 -1.04 2.33
N MET A 248 4.06 -2.01 3.17
CA MET A 248 4.24 -3.43 2.87
C MET A 248 3.04 -4.21 3.38
N PHE A 249 2.76 -5.35 2.74
CA PHE A 249 1.72 -6.28 3.14
C PHE A 249 2.28 -7.69 3.27
N ALA A 250 1.79 -8.42 4.27
CA ALA A 250 1.99 -9.84 4.46
C ALA A 250 0.62 -10.50 4.58
N VAL A 251 0.16 -11.18 3.53
CA VAL A 251 -1.22 -11.66 3.42
C VAL A 251 -1.29 -13.15 3.13
N VAL A 252 -2.38 -13.77 3.58
CA VAL A 252 -2.79 -15.13 3.22
C VAL A 252 -4.22 -15.04 2.67
N GLY A 253 -4.50 -15.82 1.64
CA GLY A 253 -5.80 -15.80 1.00
C GLY A 253 -6.17 -17.11 0.32
N ILE A 254 -7.41 -17.12 -0.14
CA ILE A 254 -8.03 -18.22 -0.86
C ILE A 254 -8.68 -17.68 -2.13
N SER A 255 -8.51 -18.39 -3.25
CA SER A 255 -9.14 -18.06 -4.52
C SER A 255 -9.84 -19.27 -5.14
N PHE A 256 -10.94 -19.00 -5.81
CA PHE A 256 -11.71 -19.93 -6.61
C PHE A 256 -11.40 -19.73 -8.10
N SER A 257 -11.05 -20.79 -8.80
CA SER A 257 -10.69 -20.86 -10.20
C SER A 257 -11.89 -21.27 -11.05
N PHE A 258 -12.23 -20.44 -12.02
CA PHE A 258 -13.23 -20.72 -13.05
C PHE A 258 -12.52 -21.43 -14.21
N VAL A 259 -12.51 -22.76 -14.17
CA VAL A 259 -11.94 -23.59 -15.23
C VAL A 259 -13.07 -24.07 -16.14
N SER A 260 -12.99 -23.76 -17.44
CA SER A 260 -13.90 -24.32 -18.45
C SER A 260 -13.65 -25.82 -18.60
N SER A 261 -14.72 -26.61 -18.74
CA SER A 261 -14.68 -28.07 -18.90
C SER A 261 -14.12 -28.55 -20.23
N HIS A 262 -13.85 -27.64 -21.17
CA HIS A 262 -13.23 -27.97 -22.45
C HIS A 262 -11.70 -28.01 -22.32
N CYS A 263 -11.09 -29.10 -22.75
CA CYS A 263 -9.64 -29.24 -22.83
C CYS A 263 -9.05 -28.08 -23.66
N PRO A 264 -8.17 -27.25 -23.10
CA PRO A 264 -7.41 -26.32 -23.92
C PRO A 264 -6.41 -27.13 -24.77
N SER A 265 -6.48 -27.00 -26.08
CA SER A 265 -5.39 -27.36 -26.97
C SER A 265 -4.29 -26.33 -26.79
N PHE A 266 -3.19 -26.71 -26.12
CA PHE A 266 -1.94 -25.95 -26.12
C PHE A 266 -1.20 -26.17 -27.43
#